data_AF-A0A537RML3-F1
#
_entry.id   AF-A0A537RML3-F1
#
_cell.length_a   1.000
_cell.length_b   1.000
_cell.length_c   1.000
_cell.angle_alpha   90.00
_cell.angle_beta   90.00
_cell.angle_gamma   90.00
#
_symmetry.space_group_name_H-M   'P 1'
#
loop_
_entity.id
_entity.type
_entity.pdbx_description
1 polymer ?
#
loop_
_entity_poly.entity_id
_entity_poly.type
_entity_poly.pdbx_seq_one_letter_code
_entity_poly.pdbx_strand_id
1 'polypeptide(L)'
;MNRPLKLGIAGLVTVGTGLLQLLAEHGGRLARNAGRGIEVVGVSARSRTKKRAVALKGIAWFDEPARLAADPSIDVFIELIGGEDGAAKSAVEAALAAGKAVVTANKALLARHGTELAELAEKNGVALNFEAAVAGGIPVIKTLREALAGNQIRRVYGILNGTCNYILTQMQEEHRAFADVLAEAQAKGYAEADPTFDIGGFDTAHKLTLLTSLAFGTRVALDQVHVEGIETISEADIAAADDLGYRIKLLGVALMTE
;
A
#
# COMPACT_ATOMS: atom_id res chain seq x y z
N MET A 1 -31.32 -1.74 13.73
CA MET A 1 -30.07 -1.63 12.93
C MET A 1 -28.94 -1.22 13.86
N ASN A 2 -27.79 -1.89 13.80
CA ASN A 2 -26.63 -1.55 14.64
C ASN A 2 -26.12 -0.14 14.32
N ARG A 3 -25.54 0.54 15.33
CA ARG A 3 -24.89 1.86 15.17
C ARG A 3 -23.95 1.84 13.95
N PRO A 4 -23.96 2.83 13.05
CA PRO A 4 -23.01 2.89 11.94
C PRO A 4 -21.55 2.90 12.41
N LEU A 5 -20.65 2.31 11.63
CA LEU A 5 -19.20 2.39 11.84
C LEU A 5 -18.69 3.72 11.29
N LYS A 6 -18.13 4.57 12.15
CA LYS A 6 -17.71 5.92 11.81
C LYS A 6 -16.23 5.97 11.41
N LEU A 7 -15.96 6.46 10.21
CA LEU A 7 -14.63 6.53 9.60
C LEU A 7 -14.07 7.96 9.63
N GLY A 8 -12.79 8.07 9.95
CA GLY A 8 -11.97 9.26 9.73
C GLY A 8 -10.94 9.00 8.65
N ILE A 9 -10.91 9.79 7.58
CA ILE A 9 -9.97 9.57 6.45
C ILE A 9 -8.95 10.72 6.37
N ALA A 10 -7.67 10.41 6.57
CA ALA A 10 -6.58 11.33 6.33
C ALA A 10 -5.90 11.02 4.98
N GLY A 11 -5.83 12.00 4.10
CA GLY A 11 -5.34 11.84 2.73
C GLY A 11 -6.48 11.74 1.72
N LEU A 12 -6.62 12.79 0.89
CA LEU A 12 -7.68 12.94 -0.11
C LEU A 12 -7.12 13.18 -1.51
N VAL A 13 -6.12 12.38 -1.89
CA VAL A 13 -5.62 12.26 -3.27
C VAL A 13 -6.34 11.06 -3.92
N THR A 14 -5.75 10.38 -4.91
CA THR A 14 -6.38 9.34 -5.73
C THR A 14 -7.05 8.24 -4.90
N VAL A 15 -6.32 7.62 -3.98
CA VAL A 15 -6.86 6.51 -3.17
C VAL A 15 -7.96 6.98 -2.22
N GLY A 16 -7.76 8.11 -1.54
CA GLY A 16 -8.76 8.66 -0.61
C GLY A 16 -10.05 9.09 -1.30
N THR A 17 -9.94 9.73 -2.48
CA THR A 17 -11.14 10.07 -3.28
C THR A 17 -11.81 8.82 -3.85
N GLY A 18 -11.05 7.83 -4.30
CA GLY A 18 -11.59 6.56 -4.78
C GLY A 18 -12.35 5.80 -3.69
N LEU A 19 -11.81 5.77 -2.47
CA LEU A 19 -12.50 5.20 -1.31
C LEU A 19 -13.85 5.88 -1.04
N LEU A 20 -13.88 7.22 -1.07
CA LEU A 20 -15.12 7.97 -0.89
C LEU A 20 -16.15 7.67 -1.98
N GLN A 21 -15.72 7.53 -3.24
CA GLN A 21 -16.60 7.15 -4.36
C GLN A 21 -17.18 5.74 -4.15
N LEU A 22 -16.33 4.77 -3.83
CA LEU A 22 -16.76 3.37 -3.61
C LEU A 22 -17.71 3.25 -2.41
N LEU A 23 -17.50 4.01 -1.34
CA LEU A 23 -18.41 4.05 -0.20
C LEU A 23 -19.77 4.66 -0.56
N ALA A 24 -19.78 5.72 -1.37
CA ALA A 24 -21.02 6.34 -1.84
C ALA A 24 -21.80 5.41 -2.80
N GLU A 25 -21.10 4.76 -3.73
CA GLU A 25 -21.70 3.89 -4.75
C GLU A 25 -22.15 2.53 -4.18
N HIS A 26 -21.38 1.95 -3.25
CA HIS A 26 -21.58 0.59 -2.77
C HIS A 26 -21.99 0.50 -1.29
N GLY A 27 -22.22 1.62 -0.62
CA GLY A 27 -22.50 1.68 0.83
C GLY A 27 -23.63 0.75 1.27
N GLY A 28 -24.72 0.64 0.49
CA GLY A 28 -25.82 -0.27 0.79
C GLY A 28 -25.42 -1.76 0.76
N ARG A 29 -24.55 -2.15 -0.17
CA ARG A 29 -24.02 -3.53 -0.25
C ARG A 29 -23.04 -3.79 0.90
N LEU A 30 -22.15 -2.85 1.17
CA LEU A 30 -21.19 -2.94 2.28
C LEU A 30 -21.90 -3.04 3.62
N ALA A 31 -22.98 -2.26 3.82
CA ALA A 31 -23.75 -2.29 5.05
C ALA A 31 -24.45 -3.64 5.30
N ARG A 32 -24.96 -4.28 4.24
CA ARG A 32 -25.53 -5.64 4.33
C ARG A 32 -24.46 -6.67 4.72
N ASN A 33 -23.29 -6.60 4.08
CA ASN A 33 -22.19 -7.54 4.37
C ASN A 33 -21.59 -7.33 5.77
N ALA A 34 -21.49 -6.09 6.24
CA ALA A 34 -20.94 -5.75 7.55
C ALA A 34 -21.98 -5.85 8.70
N GLY A 35 -23.27 -6.01 8.38
CA GLY A 35 -24.36 -6.00 9.36
C GLY A 35 -24.62 -4.64 10.04
N ARG A 36 -23.96 -3.56 9.57
CA ARG A 36 -24.12 -2.18 10.07
C ARG A 36 -23.75 -1.17 8.98
N GLY A 37 -24.31 0.05 9.06
CA GLY A 37 -23.93 1.14 8.16
C GLY A 37 -22.45 1.54 8.32
N ILE A 38 -21.89 2.18 7.30
CA ILE A 38 -20.53 2.74 7.32
C ILE A 38 -20.64 4.21 6.91
N GLU A 39 -20.12 5.10 7.75
CA GLU A 39 -20.26 6.56 7.56
C GLU A 39 -18.90 7.24 7.70
N VAL A 40 -18.57 8.11 6.75
CA VAL A 40 -17.38 8.98 6.87
C VAL A 40 -17.80 10.25 7.60
N VAL A 41 -17.24 10.47 8.78
CA VAL A 41 -17.62 11.60 9.65
C VAL A 41 -16.57 12.70 9.69
N GLY A 42 -15.32 12.36 9.37
CA GLY A 42 -14.21 13.31 9.38
C GLY A 42 -13.20 13.05 8.27
N VAL A 43 -12.63 14.13 7.73
CA VAL A 43 -11.55 14.07 6.74
C VAL A 43 -10.43 15.06 7.08
N SER A 44 -9.21 14.73 6.66
CA SER A 44 -8.05 15.62 6.73
C SER A 44 -7.21 15.55 5.45
N ALA A 45 -6.79 16.70 4.94
CA ALA A 45 -5.84 16.83 3.84
C ALA A 45 -5.21 18.22 3.81
N ARG A 46 -4.07 18.38 3.11
CA ARG A 46 -3.36 19.68 3.05
C ARG A 46 -4.17 20.84 2.45
N SER A 47 -5.08 20.56 1.52
CA SER A 47 -5.86 21.59 0.83
C SER A 47 -7.36 21.33 0.91
N ARG A 48 -8.08 22.25 1.58
CA ARG A 48 -9.54 22.23 1.68
C ARG A 48 -10.23 22.62 0.37
N THR A 49 -9.63 23.53 -0.37
CA THR A 49 -10.21 24.15 -1.57
C THR A 49 -9.93 23.37 -2.86
N LYS A 50 -9.02 22.40 -2.85
CA LYS A 50 -8.76 21.53 -4.01
C LYS A 50 -10.05 20.85 -4.45
N LYS A 51 -10.45 21.07 -5.71
CA LYS A 51 -11.62 20.43 -6.32
C LYS A 51 -11.42 18.92 -6.32
N ARG A 52 -12.45 18.18 -5.93
CA ARG A 52 -12.48 16.71 -5.86
C ARG A 52 -13.78 16.24 -6.52
N ALA A 53 -13.73 15.09 -7.16
CA ALA A 53 -14.90 14.46 -7.80
C ALA A 53 -15.89 13.85 -6.79
N VAL A 54 -15.76 14.17 -5.50
CA VAL A 54 -16.59 13.65 -4.40
C VAL A 54 -17.11 14.81 -3.56
N ALA A 55 -18.40 14.74 -3.21
CA ALA A 55 -19.02 15.70 -2.32
C ALA A 55 -18.57 15.41 -0.88
N LEU A 56 -18.01 16.41 -0.21
CA LEU A 56 -17.64 16.35 1.22
C LEU A 56 -18.68 17.03 2.12
N LYS A 57 -19.89 17.26 1.60
CA LYS A 57 -20.95 17.98 2.33
C LYS A 57 -21.36 17.18 3.55
N GLY A 58 -21.32 17.81 4.73
CA GLY A 58 -21.69 17.18 6.00
C GLY A 58 -20.56 16.36 6.66
N ILE A 59 -19.38 16.28 6.04
CA ILE A 59 -18.21 15.64 6.65
C ILE A 59 -17.37 16.71 7.36
N ALA A 60 -16.99 16.46 8.61
CA ALA A 60 -16.16 17.40 9.37
C ALA A 60 -14.74 17.46 8.78
N TRP A 61 -14.17 18.67 8.75
CA TRP A 61 -12.82 18.89 8.26
C TRP A 61 -11.84 19.11 9.42
N PHE A 62 -10.71 18.42 9.36
CA PHE A 62 -9.63 18.52 10.33
C PHE A 62 -8.35 18.96 9.61
N ASP A 63 -7.76 20.07 10.04
CA ASP A 63 -6.52 20.56 9.44
C ASP A 63 -5.30 19.70 9.82
N GLU A 64 -5.35 19.06 10.98
CA GLU A 64 -4.31 18.16 11.47
C GLU A 64 -4.81 16.70 11.48
N PRO A 65 -4.15 15.77 10.78
CA PRO A 65 -4.52 14.36 10.76
C PRO A 65 -4.52 13.70 12.15
N ALA A 66 -3.61 14.10 13.05
CA ALA A 66 -3.56 13.55 14.40
C ALA A 66 -4.79 13.95 15.25
N ARG A 67 -5.37 15.13 15.01
CA ARG A 67 -6.63 15.54 15.67
C ARG A 67 -7.81 14.71 15.17
N LEU A 68 -7.86 14.47 13.86
CA LEU A 68 -8.82 13.53 13.28
C LEU A 68 -8.66 12.14 13.90
N ALA A 69 -7.42 11.63 13.96
CA ALA A 69 -7.11 10.34 14.55
C ALA A 69 -7.55 10.23 16.03
N ALA A 70 -7.46 11.31 16.80
CA ALA A 70 -7.85 11.33 18.22
C ALA A 70 -9.35 11.61 18.46
N ASP A 71 -10.12 12.09 17.48
CA ASP A 71 -11.51 12.53 17.69
C ASP A 71 -12.46 11.40 18.14
N PRO A 72 -13.17 11.53 19.27
CA PRO A 72 -13.97 10.46 19.87
C PRO A 72 -15.21 10.06 19.04
N SER A 73 -15.58 10.83 18.01
CA SER A 73 -16.65 10.46 17.09
C SER A 73 -16.25 9.42 16.05
N ILE A 74 -14.96 9.07 15.96
CA ILE A 74 -14.41 8.15 14.96
C ILE A 74 -14.12 6.79 15.59
N ASP A 75 -14.63 5.73 14.95
CA ASP A 75 -14.41 4.35 15.37
C ASP A 75 -13.16 3.74 14.66
N VAL A 76 -12.92 4.12 13.40
CA VAL A 76 -11.79 3.62 12.57
C VAL A 76 -11.10 4.79 11.86
N PHE A 77 -9.78 4.85 12.01
CA PHE A 77 -8.94 5.81 11.30
C PHE A 77 -8.35 5.19 10.03
N ILE A 78 -8.42 5.92 8.91
CA ILE A 78 -7.91 5.50 7.61
C ILE A 78 -6.80 6.46 7.18
N GLU A 79 -5.58 5.95 7.07
CA GLU A 79 -4.39 6.72 6.72
C GLU A 79 -3.98 6.49 5.26
N LEU A 80 -3.99 7.58 4.48
CA LEU A 80 -3.69 7.65 3.05
C LEU A 80 -2.87 8.91 2.72
N ILE A 81 -2.06 9.40 3.66
CA ILE A 81 -1.25 10.62 3.54
C ILE A 81 -0.01 10.34 2.69
N GLY A 82 0.61 9.17 2.90
CA GLY A 82 1.91 8.80 2.33
C GLY A 82 3.09 9.37 3.13
N GLY A 83 4.30 8.89 2.80
CA GLY A 83 5.53 9.17 3.54
C GLY A 83 5.76 8.23 4.72
N GLU A 84 7.00 8.13 5.20
CA GLU A 84 7.36 7.20 6.28
C GLU A 84 7.28 7.82 7.69
N ASP A 85 7.30 9.15 7.80
CA ASP A 85 7.40 9.87 9.07
C ASP A 85 6.41 11.05 9.17
N GLY A 86 6.55 11.85 10.22
CA GLY A 86 5.83 13.10 10.41
C GLY A 86 4.33 12.88 10.57
N ALA A 87 3.52 13.59 9.79
CA ALA A 87 2.06 13.60 9.95
C ALA A 87 1.41 12.22 9.79
N ALA A 88 1.97 11.34 8.95
CA ALA A 88 1.44 9.98 8.78
C ALA A 88 1.68 9.14 10.04
N LYS A 89 2.94 9.05 10.49
CA LYS A 89 3.33 8.32 11.71
C LYS A 89 2.56 8.83 12.94
N SER A 90 2.62 10.13 13.20
CA SER A 90 1.97 10.72 14.38
C SER A 90 0.45 10.53 14.40
N ALA A 91 -0.21 10.51 13.24
CA ALA A 91 -1.65 10.26 13.18
C ALA A 91 -2.01 8.80 13.44
N VAL A 92 -1.22 7.85 12.92
CA VAL A 92 -1.43 6.42 13.20
C VAL A 92 -1.19 6.13 14.68
N GLU A 93 -0.10 6.63 15.26
CA GLU A 93 0.18 6.48 16.68
C GLU A 93 -0.94 7.07 17.55
N ALA A 94 -1.44 8.26 17.20
CA ALA A 94 -2.55 8.89 17.91
C ALA A 94 -3.85 8.07 17.84
N ALA A 95 -4.17 7.47 16.69
CA ALA A 95 -5.35 6.61 16.54
C ALA A 95 -5.24 5.34 17.38
N LEU A 96 -4.09 4.66 17.33
CA LEU A 96 -3.85 3.44 18.09
C LEU A 96 -3.86 3.71 19.61
N ALA A 97 -3.21 4.78 20.05
CA ALA A 97 -3.21 5.20 21.45
C ALA A 97 -4.61 5.63 21.94
N ALA A 98 -5.47 6.12 21.05
CA ALA A 98 -6.87 6.44 21.34
C ALA A 98 -7.79 5.19 21.31
N GLY A 99 -7.26 3.98 21.13
CA GLY A 99 -8.04 2.76 21.11
C GLY A 99 -8.87 2.56 19.85
N LYS A 100 -8.41 3.08 18.70
CA LYS A 100 -9.09 2.95 17.41
C LYS A 100 -8.38 1.99 16.49
N ALA A 101 -9.16 1.24 15.70
CA ALA A 101 -8.60 0.48 14.60
C ALA A 101 -8.06 1.41 13.52
N VAL A 102 -6.96 1.00 12.89
CA VAL A 102 -6.30 1.73 11.80
C VAL A 102 -6.32 0.89 10.52
N VAL A 103 -6.64 1.54 9.40
CA VAL A 103 -6.45 1.01 8.05
C VAL A 103 -5.48 1.93 7.31
N THR A 104 -4.42 1.40 6.71
CA THR A 104 -3.45 2.20 5.95
C THR A 104 -3.08 1.54 4.62
N ALA A 105 -2.72 2.34 3.62
CA ALA A 105 -2.11 1.88 2.36
C ALA A 105 -0.62 2.25 2.27
N ASN A 106 -0.02 2.71 3.37
CA ASN A 106 1.29 3.35 3.39
C ASN A 106 2.42 2.35 3.64
N LYS A 107 2.89 1.75 2.54
CA LYS A 107 4.01 0.80 2.54
C LYS A 107 5.30 1.35 3.14
N ALA A 108 5.61 2.64 2.97
CA ALA A 108 6.85 3.24 3.48
C ALA A 108 6.82 3.36 5.00
N LEU A 109 5.71 3.88 5.55
CA LEU A 109 5.46 3.90 6.99
C LEU A 109 5.56 2.50 7.62
N LEU A 110 4.95 1.50 6.99
CA LEU A 110 4.96 0.13 7.50
C LEU A 110 6.34 -0.54 7.37
N ALA A 111 7.07 -0.29 6.27
CA ALA A 111 8.40 -0.84 6.09
C ALA A 111 9.42 -0.25 7.08
N ARG A 112 9.20 0.98 7.56
CA ARG A 112 10.09 1.62 8.54
C ARG A 112 9.66 1.39 9.99
N HIS A 113 8.37 1.55 10.28
CA HIS A 113 7.82 1.61 11.65
C HIS A 113 6.78 0.52 11.93
N GLY A 114 6.52 -0.39 10.98
CA GLY A 114 5.42 -1.35 11.08
C GLY A 114 5.46 -2.24 12.31
N THR A 115 6.66 -2.67 12.74
CA THR A 115 6.82 -3.45 13.96
C THR A 115 6.39 -2.68 15.21
N GLU A 116 6.87 -1.43 15.37
CA GLU A 116 6.51 -0.56 16.51
C GLU A 116 5.00 -0.26 16.53
N LEU A 117 4.41 -0.01 15.35
CA LEU A 117 2.98 0.26 15.20
C LEU A 117 2.13 -0.97 15.49
N ALA A 118 2.58 -2.17 15.11
CA ALA A 118 1.90 -3.43 15.42
C ALA A 118 1.93 -3.71 16.93
N GLU A 119 3.09 -3.57 17.58
CA GLU A 119 3.23 -3.71 19.04
C GLU A 119 2.32 -2.70 19.78
N LEU A 120 2.21 -1.46 19.29
CA LEU A 120 1.30 -0.46 19.83
C LEU A 120 -0.18 -0.84 19.65
N ALA A 121 -0.55 -1.37 18.49
CA ALA A 121 -1.91 -1.82 18.21
C ALA A 121 -2.31 -2.99 19.13
N GLU A 122 -1.42 -3.97 19.30
CA GLU A 122 -1.59 -5.11 20.21
C GLU A 122 -1.76 -4.64 21.67
N LYS A 123 -0.88 -3.74 22.12
CA LYS A 123 -0.95 -3.15 23.48
C LYS A 123 -2.29 -2.50 23.78
N ASN A 124 -2.91 -1.87 22.78
CA ASN A 124 -4.21 -1.20 22.94
C ASN A 124 -5.40 -2.09 22.55
N GLY A 125 -5.18 -3.34 22.13
CA GLY A 125 -6.24 -4.27 21.76
C GLY A 125 -7.01 -3.87 20.49
N VAL A 126 -6.33 -3.20 19.55
CA VAL A 126 -6.93 -2.66 18.32
C VAL A 126 -6.27 -3.23 17.07
N ALA A 127 -6.97 -3.16 15.93
CA ALA A 127 -6.46 -3.69 14.67
C ALA A 127 -5.61 -2.65 13.92
N LEU A 128 -4.50 -3.12 13.33
CA LEU A 128 -3.75 -2.43 12.28
C LEU A 128 -3.84 -3.24 10.98
N ASN A 129 -4.60 -2.73 10.02
CA ASN A 129 -4.87 -3.39 8.74
C ASN A 129 -4.22 -2.63 7.57
N PHE A 130 -3.60 -3.37 6.65
CA PHE A 130 -2.77 -2.77 5.60
C PHE A 130 -2.76 -3.50 4.26
N GLU A 131 -3.85 -4.19 3.91
CA GLU A 131 -3.97 -4.91 2.62
C GLU A 131 -3.58 -4.04 1.42
N ALA A 132 -4.08 -2.80 1.36
CA ALA A 132 -3.83 -1.88 0.24
C ALA A 132 -2.36 -1.42 0.12
N ALA A 133 -1.50 -1.68 1.11
CA ALA A 133 -0.09 -1.34 1.04
C ALA A 133 0.71 -2.28 0.12
N VAL A 134 0.23 -3.51 -0.10
CA VAL A 134 0.95 -4.54 -0.86
C VAL A 134 0.05 -5.13 -1.94
N ALA A 135 0.56 -5.21 -3.16
CA ALA A 135 -0.14 -5.83 -4.30
C ALA A 135 -1.52 -5.21 -4.65
N GLY A 136 -1.84 -4.02 -4.15
CA GLY A 136 -3.00 -3.23 -4.55
C GLY A 136 -4.33 -3.92 -4.24
N GLY A 137 -4.99 -4.44 -5.27
CA GLY A 137 -6.28 -5.13 -5.16
C GLY A 137 -6.18 -6.64 -4.93
N ILE A 138 -4.97 -7.21 -4.93
CA ILE A 138 -4.76 -8.65 -4.70
C ILE A 138 -4.80 -8.90 -3.17
N PRO A 139 -5.66 -9.79 -2.65
CA PRO A 139 -5.85 -10.01 -1.21
C PRO A 139 -4.72 -10.86 -0.59
N VAL A 140 -3.48 -10.44 -0.75
CA VAL A 140 -2.30 -11.22 -0.37
C VAL A 140 -2.10 -11.25 1.15
N ILE A 141 -2.31 -10.14 1.86
CA ILE A 141 -2.13 -10.04 3.30
C ILE A 141 -3.17 -10.91 4.01
N LYS A 142 -4.43 -10.82 3.61
CA LYS A 142 -5.51 -11.68 4.11
C LYS A 142 -5.25 -13.16 3.82
N THR A 143 -4.76 -13.48 2.63
CA THR A 143 -4.44 -14.88 2.27
C THR A 143 -3.36 -15.44 3.19
N LEU A 144 -2.27 -14.69 3.41
CA LEU A 144 -1.19 -15.11 4.31
C LEU A 144 -1.65 -15.22 5.76
N ARG A 145 -2.40 -14.22 6.25
CA ARG A 145 -2.80 -14.12 7.67
C ARG A 145 -3.92 -15.08 8.05
N GLU A 146 -4.90 -15.28 7.18
CA GLU A 146 -6.14 -16.01 7.51
C GLU A 146 -6.20 -17.36 6.81
N ALA A 147 -6.10 -17.39 5.47
CA ALA A 147 -6.30 -18.61 4.70
C ALA A 147 -5.14 -19.61 4.87
N LEU A 148 -3.92 -19.11 5.05
CA LEU A 148 -2.72 -19.92 5.20
C LEU A 148 -2.21 -20.01 6.64
N ALA A 149 -2.99 -19.57 7.64
CA ALA A 149 -2.57 -19.55 9.05
C ALA A 149 -2.10 -20.91 9.60
N GLY A 150 -2.62 -22.02 9.06
CA GLY A 150 -2.22 -23.38 9.42
C GLY A 150 -1.03 -23.95 8.63
N ASN A 151 -0.45 -23.19 7.69
CA ASN A 151 0.62 -23.64 6.80
C ASN A 151 1.94 -23.00 7.21
N GLN A 152 3.03 -23.75 7.03
CA GLN A 152 4.39 -23.20 7.12
C GLN A 152 4.80 -22.69 5.74
N ILE A 153 4.79 -21.37 5.56
CA ILE A 153 5.23 -20.75 4.30
C ILE A 153 6.75 -20.84 4.24
N ARG A 154 7.29 -21.45 3.17
CA ARG A 154 8.75 -21.55 2.97
C ARG A 154 9.32 -20.54 2.00
N ARG A 155 8.51 -20.04 1.08
CA ARG A 155 8.95 -19.11 0.05
C ARG A 155 7.81 -18.18 -0.35
N VAL A 156 8.14 -16.91 -0.55
CA VAL A 156 7.28 -15.90 -1.17
C VAL A 156 8.04 -15.33 -2.35
N TYR A 157 7.44 -15.29 -3.52
CA TYR A 157 8.01 -14.58 -4.66
C TYR A 157 6.93 -14.05 -5.58
N GLY A 158 7.25 -12.96 -6.29
CA GLY A 158 6.32 -12.39 -7.25
C GLY A 158 6.82 -11.11 -7.89
N ILE A 159 6.08 -10.69 -8.91
CA ILE A 159 6.23 -9.39 -9.55
C ILE A 159 5.43 -8.39 -8.72
N LEU A 160 6.12 -7.51 -7.99
CA LEU A 160 5.49 -6.62 -7.01
C LEU A 160 5.42 -5.16 -7.48
N ASN A 161 6.03 -4.82 -8.62
CA ASN A 161 6.07 -3.46 -9.17
C ASN A 161 5.53 -3.42 -10.61
N GLY A 162 4.48 -2.61 -10.82
CA GLY A 162 3.80 -2.49 -12.10
C GLY A 162 4.64 -1.77 -13.16
N THR A 163 5.30 -0.67 -12.79
CA THR A 163 6.16 0.15 -13.66
C THR A 163 7.28 -0.68 -14.27
N CYS A 164 8.04 -1.40 -13.44
CA CYS A 164 9.14 -2.25 -13.88
C CYS A 164 8.64 -3.40 -14.76
N ASN A 165 7.51 -4.02 -14.39
CA ASN A 165 6.96 -5.11 -15.20
C ASN A 165 6.49 -4.61 -16.57
N TYR A 166 5.88 -3.42 -16.64
CA TYR A 166 5.52 -2.80 -17.92
C TYR A 166 6.76 -2.57 -18.77
N ILE A 167 7.79 -1.91 -18.22
CA ILE A 167 9.02 -1.60 -18.96
C ILE A 167 9.67 -2.87 -19.50
N LEU A 168 9.91 -3.88 -18.65
CA LEU A 168 10.53 -5.14 -19.09
C LEU A 168 9.67 -5.90 -20.11
N THR A 169 8.33 -5.80 -20.02
CA THR A 169 7.43 -6.41 -21.00
C THR A 169 7.52 -5.69 -22.34
N GLN A 170 7.49 -4.36 -22.36
CA GLN A 170 7.60 -3.60 -23.60
C GLN A 170 8.97 -3.74 -24.27
N MET A 171 10.05 -3.73 -23.49
CA MET A 171 11.39 -3.96 -24.05
C MET A 171 11.48 -5.33 -24.75
N GLN A 172 10.81 -6.34 -24.19
CA GLN A 172 10.78 -7.69 -24.75
C GLN A 172 9.85 -7.82 -25.97
N GLU A 173 8.65 -7.26 -25.92
CA GLU A 173 7.68 -7.38 -27.01
C GLU A 173 8.06 -6.54 -28.24
N GLU A 174 8.73 -5.41 -28.02
CA GLU A 174 9.05 -4.45 -29.07
C GLU A 174 10.54 -4.40 -29.44
N HIS A 175 11.39 -5.16 -28.74
CA HIS A 175 12.86 -5.15 -28.92
C HIS A 175 13.42 -3.73 -28.87
N ARG A 176 13.16 -3.02 -27.76
CA ARG A 176 13.53 -1.62 -27.58
C ARG A 176 14.46 -1.42 -26.40
N ALA A 177 15.31 -0.41 -26.51
CA ALA A 177 16.20 0.00 -25.43
C ALA A 177 15.42 0.54 -24.21
N PHE A 178 15.99 0.32 -23.02
CA PHE A 178 15.41 0.72 -21.74
C PHE A 178 15.00 2.19 -21.69
N ALA A 179 15.88 3.09 -22.14
CA ALA A 179 15.65 4.53 -22.08
C ALA A 179 14.43 4.97 -22.90
N ASP A 180 14.22 4.39 -24.08
CA ASP A 180 13.09 4.72 -24.94
C ASP A 180 11.76 4.24 -24.34
N VAL A 181 11.76 3.04 -23.77
CA VAL A 181 10.59 2.47 -23.11
C VAL A 181 10.25 3.22 -21.83
N LEU A 182 11.26 3.63 -21.05
CA LEU A 182 11.07 4.45 -19.86
C LEU A 182 10.45 5.81 -20.21
N ALA A 183 10.98 6.49 -21.23
CA ALA A 183 10.43 7.78 -21.69
C ALA A 183 8.96 7.64 -22.13
N GLU A 184 8.63 6.54 -22.81
CA GLU A 184 7.24 6.26 -23.18
C GLU A 184 6.35 5.92 -21.98
N ALA A 185 6.85 5.13 -21.03
CA ALA A 185 6.13 4.82 -19.79
C ALA A 185 5.81 6.11 -19.02
N GLN A 186 6.73 7.08 -18.99
CA GLN A 186 6.49 8.41 -18.40
C GLN A 186 5.43 9.20 -19.18
N ALA A 187 5.52 9.21 -20.52
CA ALA A 187 4.54 9.90 -21.36
C ALA A 187 3.11 9.33 -21.23
N LYS A 188 2.99 8.01 -21.03
CA LYS A 188 1.72 7.31 -20.80
C LYS A 188 1.25 7.35 -19.34
N GLY A 189 2.06 7.88 -18.42
CA GLY A 189 1.75 7.94 -16.98
C GLY A 189 1.87 6.60 -16.23
N TYR A 190 2.56 5.61 -16.82
CA TYR A 190 2.93 4.37 -16.13
C TYR A 190 4.13 4.55 -15.19
N ALA A 191 5.00 5.53 -15.46
CA ALA A 191 6.12 5.91 -14.61
C ALA A 191 6.03 7.39 -14.23
N GLU A 192 6.48 7.74 -13.03
CA GLU A 192 6.58 9.14 -12.60
C GLU A 192 7.82 9.83 -13.21
N ALA A 193 7.88 11.16 -13.09
CA ALA A 193 9.01 11.96 -13.60
C ALA A 193 10.35 11.56 -12.94
N ASP A 194 10.31 11.23 -11.64
CA ASP A 194 11.39 10.56 -10.93
C ASP A 194 10.98 9.10 -10.65
N PRO A 195 11.39 8.15 -11.52
CA PRO A 195 11.02 6.74 -11.40
C PRO A 195 11.98 5.94 -10.51
N THR A 196 12.97 6.57 -9.87
CA THR A 196 14.08 5.91 -9.15
C THR A 196 13.59 4.87 -8.15
N PHE A 197 12.52 5.19 -7.41
CA PHE A 197 11.95 4.30 -6.41
C PHE A 197 11.36 3.00 -7.01
N ASP A 198 10.85 3.07 -8.24
CA ASP A 198 10.34 1.92 -8.97
C ASP A 198 11.51 1.15 -9.64
N ILE A 199 12.22 1.80 -10.56
CA ILE A 199 13.22 1.13 -11.43
C ILE A 199 14.46 0.66 -10.65
N GLY A 200 14.77 1.31 -9.53
CA GLY A 200 15.82 0.88 -8.61
C GLY A 200 15.41 -0.28 -7.70
N GLY A 201 14.15 -0.75 -7.76
CA GLY A 201 13.68 -1.92 -7.02
C GLY A 201 13.22 -1.66 -5.58
N PHE A 202 13.29 -0.43 -5.09
CA PHE A 202 12.95 -0.08 -3.70
C PHE A 202 11.48 -0.32 -3.37
N ASP A 203 10.55 -0.03 -4.28
CA ASP A 203 9.12 -0.35 -4.09
C ASP A 203 8.88 -1.86 -3.93
N THR A 204 9.55 -2.68 -4.73
CA THR A 204 9.53 -4.15 -4.62
C THR A 204 10.08 -4.58 -3.27
N ALA A 205 11.20 -3.99 -2.82
CA ALA A 205 11.81 -4.30 -1.53
C ALA A 205 10.89 -3.98 -0.34
N HIS A 206 10.21 -2.82 -0.36
CA HIS A 206 9.25 -2.44 0.68
C HIS A 206 8.09 -3.46 0.76
N LYS A 207 7.50 -3.80 -0.40
CA LYS A 207 6.41 -4.78 -0.48
C LYS A 207 6.87 -6.16 -0.03
N LEU A 208 8.04 -6.60 -0.48
CA LEU A 208 8.62 -7.89 -0.11
C LEU A 208 8.87 -7.96 1.39
N THR A 209 9.41 -6.92 2.01
CA THR A 209 9.71 -6.91 3.45
C THR A 209 8.44 -7.13 4.30
N LEU A 210 7.33 -6.49 3.91
CA LEU A 210 6.05 -6.68 4.58
C LEU A 210 5.51 -8.11 4.41
N LEU A 211 5.64 -8.67 3.20
CA LEU A 211 5.24 -10.05 2.92
C LEU A 211 6.10 -11.05 3.69
N THR A 212 7.42 -10.84 3.77
CA THR A 212 8.38 -11.67 4.52
C THR A 212 8.04 -11.70 6.00
N SER A 213 7.82 -10.52 6.61
CA SER A 213 7.45 -10.41 8.02
C SER A 213 6.17 -11.18 8.33
N LEU A 214 5.15 -11.06 7.47
CA LEU A 214 3.90 -11.80 7.63
C LEU A 214 4.03 -13.31 7.38
N ALA A 215 4.78 -13.70 6.36
CA ALA A 215 4.91 -15.09 5.95
C ALA A 215 5.73 -15.91 6.95
N PHE A 216 6.76 -15.30 7.55
CA PHE A 216 7.73 -16.00 8.41
C PHE A 216 7.65 -15.60 9.88
N GLY A 217 6.78 -14.65 10.24
CA GLY A 217 6.63 -14.18 11.62
C GLY A 217 7.85 -13.43 12.16
N THR A 218 8.60 -12.76 11.29
CA THR A 218 9.82 -12.01 11.66
C THR A 218 9.55 -10.52 11.78
N ARG A 219 10.47 -9.78 12.42
CA ARG A 219 10.46 -8.31 12.36
C ARG A 219 10.72 -7.84 10.92
N VAL A 220 10.17 -6.68 10.60
CA VAL A 220 10.44 -5.96 9.34
C VAL A 220 11.91 -5.50 9.34
N ALA A 221 12.68 -5.89 8.33
CA ALA A 221 14.12 -5.62 8.20
C ALA A 221 14.47 -5.18 6.78
N LEU A 222 13.98 -3.99 6.38
CA LEU A 222 14.15 -3.47 5.02
C LEU A 222 15.63 -3.28 4.64
N ASP A 223 16.46 -2.88 5.61
CA ASP A 223 17.90 -2.66 5.46
C ASP A 223 18.69 -3.95 5.17
N GLN A 224 18.08 -5.12 5.40
CA GLN A 224 18.68 -6.42 5.13
C GLN A 224 18.27 -6.99 3.76
N VAL A 225 17.38 -6.31 3.03
CA VAL A 225 16.95 -6.76 1.71
C VAL A 225 17.99 -6.35 0.68
N HIS A 226 18.51 -7.33 -0.06
CA HIS A 226 19.31 -7.05 -1.24
C HIS A 226 18.41 -6.49 -2.35
N VAL A 227 18.78 -5.35 -2.92
CA VAL A 227 18.01 -4.65 -3.94
C VAL A 227 18.87 -4.43 -5.17
N GLU A 228 18.37 -4.91 -6.31
CA GLU A 228 18.91 -4.63 -7.64
C GLU A 228 17.75 -4.20 -8.54
N GLY A 229 17.94 -3.08 -9.24
CA GLY A 229 16.95 -2.52 -10.15
C GLY A 229 16.96 -3.15 -11.54
N ILE A 230 16.28 -2.49 -12.47
CA ILE A 230 16.21 -2.91 -13.88
C ILE A 230 17.00 -2.00 -14.83
N GLU A 231 17.66 -0.97 -14.30
CA GLU A 231 18.31 0.11 -15.07
C GLU A 231 19.46 -0.38 -15.94
N THR A 232 20.11 -1.47 -15.55
CA THR A 232 21.26 -2.06 -16.25
C THR A 232 20.86 -3.08 -17.30
N ILE A 233 19.57 -3.45 -17.39
CA ILE A 233 19.08 -4.45 -18.34
C ILE A 233 19.10 -3.87 -19.74
N SER A 234 19.83 -4.55 -20.64
CA SER A 234 19.94 -4.17 -22.04
C SER A 234 18.99 -4.98 -22.93
N GLU A 235 18.80 -4.50 -24.16
CA GLU A 235 18.08 -5.24 -25.21
C GLU A 235 18.76 -6.58 -25.51
N ALA A 236 20.10 -6.61 -25.49
CA ALA A 236 20.87 -7.83 -25.71
C ALA A 236 20.63 -8.87 -24.61
N ASP A 237 20.48 -8.45 -23.36
CA ASP A 237 20.15 -9.37 -22.25
C ASP A 237 18.77 -10.00 -22.45
N ILE A 238 17.79 -9.20 -22.89
CA ILE A 238 16.43 -9.68 -23.17
C ILE A 238 16.42 -10.65 -24.34
N ALA A 239 17.12 -10.33 -25.44
CA ALA A 239 17.22 -11.20 -26.60
C ALA A 239 17.89 -12.54 -26.23
N ALA A 240 19.01 -12.48 -25.50
CA ALA A 240 19.69 -13.69 -25.02
C ALA A 240 18.81 -14.53 -24.08
N ALA A 241 18.03 -13.89 -23.21
CA ALA A 241 17.07 -14.60 -22.38
C ALA A 241 15.97 -15.28 -23.20
N ASP A 242 15.44 -14.62 -24.24
CA ASP A 242 14.40 -15.17 -25.13
C ASP A 242 14.91 -16.37 -25.94
N ASP A 243 16.12 -16.27 -26.50
CA ASP A 243 16.80 -17.37 -27.21
C ASP A 243 16.96 -18.62 -26.33
N LEU A 244 17.14 -18.42 -25.03
CA LEU A 244 17.26 -19.49 -24.03
C LEU A 244 15.91 -19.96 -23.46
N GLY A 245 14.79 -19.36 -23.88
CA GLY A 245 13.43 -19.69 -23.41
C GLY A 245 13.07 -19.10 -22.05
N TYR A 246 13.78 -18.07 -21.58
CA TYR A 246 13.56 -17.39 -20.31
C TYR A 246 12.95 -15.99 -20.50
N ARG A 247 12.55 -15.38 -19.37
CA ARG A 247 11.98 -14.04 -19.32
C ARG A 247 12.65 -13.26 -18.20
N ILE A 248 13.00 -12.00 -18.46
CA ILE A 248 13.57 -11.11 -17.44
C ILE A 248 12.43 -10.43 -16.70
N LYS A 249 12.40 -10.56 -15.37
CA LYS A 249 11.41 -9.93 -14.48
C LYS A 249 12.09 -9.43 -13.21
N LEU A 250 11.67 -8.26 -12.72
CA LEU A 250 12.00 -7.81 -11.38
C LEU A 250 11.17 -8.62 -10.37
N LEU A 251 11.81 -9.55 -9.67
CA LEU A 251 11.17 -10.41 -8.68
C LEU A 251 11.54 -9.97 -7.27
N GLY A 252 10.53 -9.83 -6.41
CA GLY A 252 10.76 -9.92 -4.97
C GLY A 252 10.81 -11.40 -4.59
N VAL A 253 11.85 -11.84 -3.88
CA VAL A 253 12.00 -13.24 -3.45
C VAL A 253 12.41 -13.28 -1.98
N ALA A 254 11.62 -13.99 -1.18
CA ALA A 254 11.92 -14.30 0.21
C ALA A 254 11.88 -15.81 0.40
N LEU A 255 12.93 -16.35 1.03
CA LEU A 255 13.09 -17.77 1.29
C LEU A 255 13.39 -17.95 2.77
N MET A 256 12.67 -18.84 3.43
CA MET A 256 13.02 -19.28 4.78
C MET A 256 14.20 -20.24 4.66
N THR A 257 15.36 -19.83 5.18
CA THR A 257 16.54 -20.70 5.29
C THR A 257 16.41 -21.63 6.49
N GLU A 258 17.10 -22.76 6.45
CA GLU A 258 17.16 -23.74 7.56
C GLU A 258 17.84 -23.18 8.82
#